data_AF-A0A2N9B931-F1
#
_entry.id   AF-A0A2N9B931-F1
#
_cell.length_a   1.000
_cell.length_b   1.000
_cell.length_c   1.000
_cell.angle_alpha   90.00
_cell.angle_beta   90.00
_cell.angle_gamma   90.00
#
_symmetry.space_group_name_H-M   'P 1'
#
loop_
_entity.id
_entity.type
_entity.pdbx_description
1 polymer ?
#
loop_
_entity_poly.entity_id
_entity_poly.type
_entity_poly.pdbx_seq_one_letter_code
_entity_poly.pdbx_strand_id
1 'polypeptide(L)'
;METIHTADAVRVTWDSDPVKGGAVAVGRDRIGAVGTLDDVREAFPRARVRRWPGTLGPARVHEGPLPDAPSPRERVHEVLKLGAVAVVEEYVDSAELRAAAERNDVIVLPGARNTAIVPTGRADLAVFDDAGECVATVCAGRLVHRRR
;
A
#
# COMPACT_ATOMS: atom_id res chain seq x y z
N MET A 1 16.39 -6.56 -1.49
CA MET A 1 15.69 -7.83 -1.75
C MET A 1 14.41 -7.52 -2.49
N GLU A 2 14.12 -8.23 -3.58
CA GLU A 2 12.89 -8.06 -4.34
C GLU A 2 11.80 -8.97 -3.75
N THR A 3 10.56 -8.49 -3.74
CA THR A 3 9.41 -9.23 -3.26
C THR A 3 8.29 -9.16 -4.29
N ILE A 4 7.69 -10.31 -4.62
CA ILE A 4 6.48 -10.38 -5.43
C ILE A 4 5.30 -10.49 -4.47
N HIS A 5 4.37 -9.55 -4.55
CA HIS A 5 3.09 -9.61 -3.86
C HIS A 5 2.05 -10.12 -4.86
N THR A 6 1.44 -11.27 -4.58
CA THR A 6 0.37 -11.85 -5.41
C THR A 6 -0.89 -12.05 -4.59
N ALA A 7 -2.04 -11.91 -5.22
CA ALA A 7 -3.35 -12.03 -4.60
C ALA A 7 -4.35 -12.68 -5.58
N ASP A 8 -5.59 -12.89 -5.15
CA ASP A 8 -6.65 -13.48 -5.99
C ASP A 8 -6.96 -12.58 -7.19
N ALA A 9 -6.83 -11.26 -7.00
CA ALA A 9 -6.89 -10.24 -8.05
C ALA A 9 -5.90 -9.11 -7.79
N VAL A 10 -5.37 -8.50 -8.86
CA VAL A 10 -4.59 -7.25 -8.80
C VAL A 10 -5.27 -6.16 -9.62
N ARG A 11 -5.41 -4.97 -9.06
CA ARG A 11 -5.92 -3.77 -9.72
C ARG A 11 -4.84 -2.70 -9.81
N VAL A 12 -4.61 -2.13 -11.00
CA VAL A 12 -3.63 -1.03 -11.18
C VAL A 12 -4.19 0.30 -10.69
N THR A 13 -5.48 0.52 -10.88
CA THR A 13 -6.32 1.51 -10.19
C THR A 13 -7.57 0.81 -9.68
N TRP A 14 -8.24 1.34 -8.66
CA TRP A 14 -9.45 0.69 -8.11
C TRP A 14 -10.60 0.60 -9.13
N ASP A 15 -10.62 1.47 -10.13
CA ASP A 15 -11.63 1.47 -11.22
C ASP A 15 -11.22 0.59 -12.42
N SER A 16 -9.97 0.13 -12.50
CA SER A 16 -9.49 -0.71 -13.61
C SER A 16 -9.91 -2.17 -13.47
N ASP A 17 -10.04 -2.87 -14.60
CA ASP A 17 -10.30 -4.32 -14.61
C ASP A 17 -9.19 -5.10 -13.87
N PRO A 18 -9.55 -6.06 -13.02
CA PRO A 18 -8.58 -6.80 -12.25
C PRO A 18 -7.85 -7.86 -13.09
N VAL A 19 -6.54 -7.98 -12.88
CA VAL A 19 -5.74 -9.13 -13.30
C VAL A 19 -5.98 -10.28 -12.30
N LYS A 20 -6.75 -11.29 -12.70
CA LYS A 20 -7.00 -12.49 -11.88
C LYS A 20 -5.69 -13.25 -11.63
N GLY A 21 -5.44 -13.65 -10.39
CA GLY A 21 -4.18 -14.27 -9.98
C GLY A 21 -2.95 -13.39 -10.23
N GLY A 22 -3.15 -12.07 -10.26
CA GLY A 22 -2.11 -11.10 -10.59
C GLY A 22 -1.02 -11.00 -9.54
N ALA A 23 0.04 -10.27 -9.91
CA ALA A 23 1.15 -9.99 -9.02
C ALA A 23 1.78 -8.62 -9.28
N VAL A 24 2.47 -8.11 -8.26
CA VAL A 24 3.26 -6.88 -8.31
C VAL A 24 4.65 -7.17 -7.73
N ALA A 25 5.69 -6.92 -8.52
CA ALA A 25 7.07 -6.95 -8.04
C ALA A 25 7.45 -5.63 -7.39
N VAL A 26 8.09 -5.70 -6.23
CA VAL A 26 8.59 -4.57 -5.45
C VAL A 26 10.08 -4.75 -5.23
N GLY A 27 10.86 -3.75 -5.64
CA GLY A 27 12.30 -3.67 -5.42
C GLY A 27 12.64 -2.40 -4.63
N ARG A 28 13.23 -2.56 -3.43
CA ARG A 28 13.45 -1.47 -2.47
C ARG A 28 12.13 -0.74 -2.18
N ASP A 29 11.96 0.47 -2.68
CA ASP A 29 10.80 1.35 -2.52
C ASP A 29 10.07 1.62 -3.85
N ARG A 30 10.31 0.79 -4.88
CA ARG A 30 9.78 0.98 -6.23
C ARG A 30 9.05 -0.25 -6.76
N ILE A 31 8.03 0.01 -7.57
CA ILE A 31 7.34 -1.00 -8.36
C ILE A 31 8.26 -1.44 -9.50
N GLY A 32 8.56 -2.74 -9.56
CA GLY A 32 9.33 -3.34 -10.65
C GLY A 32 8.44 -3.70 -11.85
N ALA A 33 7.34 -4.41 -11.60
CA ALA A 33 6.37 -4.81 -12.62
C ALA A 33 5.01 -5.12 -12.00
N VAL A 34 3.97 -5.11 -12.83
CA VAL A 34 2.61 -5.57 -12.51
C VAL A 34 2.11 -6.41 -13.68
N GLY A 35 1.43 -7.52 -13.40
CA GLY A 35 0.95 -8.43 -14.44
C GLY A 35 0.43 -9.72 -13.85
N THR A 36 0.42 -10.78 -14.65
CA THR A 36 0.15 -12.13 -14.13
C THR A 36 1.28 -12.58 -13.21
N LEU A 37 1.02 -13.54 -12.31
CA LEU A 37 2.07 -14.09 -11.46
C LEU A 37 3.22 -14.71 -12.28
N ASP A 38 2.92 -15.36 -13.39
CA ASP A 38 3.93 -16.05 -14.20
C ASP A 38 4.85 -15.05 -14.90
N ASP A 39 4.30 -14.02 -15.55
CA ASP A 39 5.10 -12.96 -16.20
C ASP A 39 6.00 -12.25 -15.19
N VAL A 40 5.47 -11.92 -14.00
CA VAL A 40 6.22 -11.22 -12.96
C VAL A 40 7.30 -12.13 -12.36
N ARG A 41 7.05 -13.44 -12.22
CA ARG A 41 8.06 -14.40 -11.76
C ARG A 41 9.15 -14.64 -12.78
N GLU A 42 8.82 -14.63 -14.07
CA GLU A 42 9.80 -14.73 -15.15
C GLU A 42 10.76 -13.53 -15.12
N ALA A 43 10.23 -12.31 -14.97
CA ALA A 43 11.04 -11.09 -14.88
C ALA A 43 11.85 -10.99 -13.57
N PHE A 44 11.34 -11.56 -12.47
CA PHE A 44 11.97 -11.49 -11.14
C PHE A 44 12.15 -12.89 -10.50
N PRO A 45 12.98 -13.77 -11.10
CA PRO A 45 13.02 -15.20 -10.75
C PRO A 45 13.57 -15.48 -9.35
N ARG A 46 14.27 -14.50 -8.75
CA ARG A 46 14.85 -14.61 -7.39
C ARG A 46 14.04 -13.87 -6.34
N ALA A 47 12.95 -13.20 -6.72
CA ALA A 47 12.16 -12.42 -5.79
C ALA A 47 11.37 -13.32 -4.84
N ARG A 48 11.30 -12.90 -3.57
CA ARG A 48 10.55 -13.63 -2.55
C ARG A 48 9.05 -13.46 -2.81
N VAL A 49 8.31 -14.55 -2.93
CA VAL A 49 6.86 -14.48 -3.16
C VAL A 49 6.09 -14.36 -1.83
N ARG A 50 5.15 -13.43 -1.77
CA ARG A 50 4.13 -13.29 -0.72
C ARG A 50 2.75 -13.42 -1.37
N ARG A 51 1.96 -14.37 -0.88
CA ARG A 51 0.58 -14.57 -1.31
C ARG A 51 -0.38 -14.00 -0.28
N TRP A 52 -1.41 -13.32 -0.75
CA TRP A 52 -2.45 -12.69 0.07
C TRP A 52 -3.83 -13.14 -0.40
N PRO A 53 -4.80 -13.35 0.50
CA PRO A 53 -6.20 -13.47 0.11
C PRO A 53 -6.75 -12.10 -0.31
N GLY A 54 -7.68 -12.09 -1.26
CA GLY A 54 -8.44 -10.90 -1.68
C GLY A 54 -7.82 -10.14 -2.85
N THR A 55 -8.11 -8.85 -2.92
CA THR A 55 -7.69 -7.96 -4.02
C THR A 55 -6.55 -7.06 -3.57
N LEU A 56 -5.43 -7.14 -4.30
CA LEU A 56 -4.31 -6.21 -4.16
C LEU A 56 -4.49 -5.03 -5.12
N GLY A 57 -4.22 -3.82 -4.63
CA GLY A 57 -4.23 -2.62 -5.46
C GLY A 57 -3.35 -1.51 -4.88
N PRO A 58 -3.45 -0.28 -5.42
CA PRO A 58 -2.72 0.84 -4.86
C PRO A 58 -3.23 1.15 -3.45
N ALA A 59 -2.31 1.51 -2.55
CA ALA A 59 -2.69 1.93 -1.20
C ALA A 59 -3.60 3.17 -1.23
N ARG A 60 -4.42 3.32 -0.20
CA ARG A 60 -5.40 4.41 -0.08
C ARG A 60 -4.74 5.72 0.38
N VAL A 61 -5.42 6.82 0.09
CA VAL A 61 -5.26 8.08 0.82
C VAL A 61 -6.31 8.08 1.94
N HIS A 62 -5.91 8.42 3.16
CA HIS A 62 -6.83 8.63 4.27
C HIS A 62 -7.33 10.07 4.23
N GLU A 63 -8.60 10.23 3.89
CA GLU A 63 -9.23 11.52 3.58
C GLU A 63 -10.10 12.05 4.73
N GLY A 64 -9.90 11.55 5.95
CA GLY A 64 -10.62 12.01 7.14
C GLY A 64 -9.69 12.24 8.33
N PRO A 65 -10.25 12.62 9.49
CA PRO A 65 -9.50 12.69 10.73
C PRO A 65 -8.76 11.37 10.98
N LEU A 66 -7.48 11.44 11.36
CA LEU A 66 -6.74 10.24 11.69
C LEU A 66 -7.37 9.57 12.91
N PRO A 67 -7.45 8.21 12.94
CA PRO A 67 -8.00 7.49 14.08
C PRO A 67 -7.37 7.93 15.40
N ASP A 68 -8.18 7.96 16.46
CA ASP A 68 -7.68 8.31 17.79
C ASP A 68 -6.72 7.23 18.30
N ALA A 69 -5.59 7.66 18.87
CA ALA A 69 -4.58 6.79 19.44
C ALA A 69 -3.68 7.57 20.40
N PRO A 70 -3.02 6.89 21.36
CA PRO A 70 -2.30 7.56 22.45
C PRO A 70 -1.14 8.46 22.04
N SER A 71 -0.59 8.28 20.83
CA SER A 71 0.50 9.10 20.31
C SER A 71 0.39 9.36 18.80
N PRO A 72 1.03 10.42 18.26
CA PRO A 72 1.02 10.68 16.83
C PRO A 72 1.56 9.52 15.98
N ARG A 73 2.55 8.78 16.51
CA ARG A 73 3.07 7.57 15.85
C ARG A 73 2.01 6.47 15.79
N GLU A 74 1.26 6.26 16.86
CA GLU A 74 0.20 5.26 16.89
C GLU A 74 -0.97 5.66 15.98
N ARG A 75 -1.33 6.94 15.90
CA ARG A 75 -2.33 7.45 14.94
C ARG A 75 -1.93 7.13 13.50
N VAL A 76 -0.66 7.35 13.14
CA VAL A 76 -0.11 6.93 11.83
C VAL A 76 -0.18 5.42 11.65
N HIS A 77 0.09 4.64 12.69
CA HIS A 77 0.00 3.18 12.60
C HIS A 77 -1.44 2.70 12.37
N GLU A 78 -2.44 3.34 12.98
CA GLU A 78 -3.85 3.06 12.70
C GLU A 78 -4.22 3.36 11.24
N VAL A 79 -3.72 4.46 10.66
CA VAL A 79 -3.89 4.73 9.21
C VAL A 79 -3.30 3.61 8.36
N LEU A 80 -2.09 3.14 8.69
CA LEU A 80 -1.46 2.03 7.97
C LEU A 80 -2.26 0.72 8.06
N LYS A 81 -2.95 0.46 9.18
CA LYS A 81 -3.85 -0.69 9.33
C LYS A 81 -5.11 -0.60 8.45
N LEU A 82 -5.49 0.60 8.00
CA LEU A 82 -6.61 0.81 7.08
C LEU A 82 -6.24 0.64 5.59
N GLY A 83 -4.99 0.27 5.30
CA GLY A 83 -4.50 0.16 3.92
C GLY A 83 -4.14 1.51 3.29
N ALA A 84 -4.00 2.56 4.10
CA ALA A 84 -3.63 3.88 3.64
C ALA A 84 -2.14 4.19 3.93
N VAL A 85 -1.49 4.88 3.01
CA VAL A 85 -0.07 5.30 3.14
C VAL A 85 0.13 6.78 2.84
N ALA A 86 -0.98 7.50 2.70
CA ALA A 86 -1.02 8.94 2.62
C ALA A 86 -2.18 9.47 3.47
N VAL A 87 -2.06 10.69 3.96
CA VAL A 87 -3.09 11.43 4.72
C VAL A 87 -3.26 12.81 4.09
N VAL A 88 -4.43 13.40 4.22
CA VAL A 88 -4.66 14.79 3.80
C VAL A 88 -4.16 15.76 4.88
N GLU A 89 -3.47 16.81 4.46
CA GLU A 89 -2.81 17.81 5.32
C GLU A 89 -3.78 18.49 6.28
N GLU A 90 -5.03 18.72 5.87
CA GLU A 90 -6.10 19.28 6.71
C GLU A 90 -6.29 18.50 8.02
N TYR A 91 -6.02 17.20 8.03
CA TYR A 91 -6.17 16.35 9.21
C TYR A 91 -4.87 16.13 9.99
N VAL A 92 -3.77 16.76 9.57
CA VAL A 92 -2.48 16.71 10.26
C VAL A 92 -2.36 17.94 11.19
N ASP A 93 -2.94 17.80 12.38
CA ASP A 93 -3.15 18.86 13.37
C ASP A 93 -1.88 19.40 14.08
N SER A 94 -0.74 18.72 13.95
CA SER A 94 0.45 19.00 14.76
C SER A 94 1.76 18.71 14.02
N ALA A 95 2.83 19.38 14.44
CA ALA A 95 4.17 19.15 13.90
C ALA A 95 4.69 17.76 14.25
N GLU A 96 4.32 17.25 15.42
CA GLU A 96 4.65 15.91 15.90
C GLU A 96 3.99 14.83 15.02
N LEU A 97 2.74 15.05 14.60
CA LEU A 97 2.05 14.14 13.70
C LEU A 97 2.65 14.17 12.29
N ARG A 98 2.98 15.35 11.77
CA ARG A 98 3.70 15.47 10.49
C ARG A 98 5.04 14.74 10.54
N ALA A 99 5.83 14.96 11.59
CA ALA A 99 7.10 14.26 11.79
C ALA A 99 6.92 12.74 11.96
N ALA A 100 5.82 12.30 12.59
CA ALA A 100 5.51 10.88 12.70
C ALA A 100 5.16 10.26 11.34
N ALA A 101 4.42 10.96 10.49
CA ALA A 101 4.11 10.52 9.13
C ALA A 101 5.40 10.36 8.30
N GLU A 102 6.26 11.39 8.29
CA GLU A 102 7.55 11.38 7.58
C GLU A 102 8.44 10.21 8.01
N ARG A 103 8.60 9.96 9.32
CA ARG A 103 9.41 8.84 9.84
C ARG A 103 8.88 7.45 9.45
N ASN A 104 7.60 7.36 9.09
CA ASN A 104 6.96 6.12 8.64
C ASN A 104 6.70 6.10 7.13
N ASP A 105 7.30 7.05 6.40
CA ASP A 105 7.12 7.28 4.97
C ASP A 105 5.67 7.60 4.54
N VAL A 106 4.75 7.86 5.47
CA VAL A 106 3.37 8.23 5.13
C VAL A 106 3.37 9.64 4.53
N ILE A 107 2.79 9.77 3.34
CA ILE A 107 2.78 11.04 2.60
C ILE A 107 1.70 11.96 3.16
N VAL A 108 2.05 13.20 3.47
CA VAL A 108 1.06 14.26 3.73
C VAL A 108 0.77 14.96 2.41
N LEU A 109 -0.49 14.92 1.97
CA LEU A 109 -0.94 15.48 0.70
C LEU A 109 -1.78 16.74 0.93
N PRO A 110 -1.72 17.74 0.04
CA PRO A 110 -2.56 18.94 0.15
C PRO A 110 -4.06 18.62 -0.05
N GLY A 111 -4.40 17.46 -0.61
CA GLY A 111 -5.77 17.03 -0.85
C GLY A 111 -5.85 15.57 -1.32
N ALA A 112 -7.08 15.06 -1.40
CA ALA A 112 -7.38 13.74 -1.95
C ALA A 112 -6.91 13.62 -3.40
N ARG A 113 -6.43 12.42 -3.78
CA ARG A 113 -6.08 12.10 -5.16
C ARG A 113 -6.20 10.61 -5.44
N ASN A 114 -6.54 10.29 -6.67
CA ASN A 114 -6.55 8.91 -7.15
C ASN A 114 -5.14 8.31 -7.08
N THR A 115 -5.06 7.05 -6.65
CA THR A 115 -3.81 6.30 -6.55
C THR A 115 -3.74 5.24 -7.65
N ALA A 116 -2.52 4.94 -8.10
CA ALA A 116 -2.27 3.97 -9.15
C ALA A 116 -0.95 3.22 -8.90
N ILE A 117 -0.90 1.95 -9.28
CA ILE A 117 0.32 1.17 -9.38
C ILE A 117 0.97 1.51 -10.71
N VAL A 118 2.10 2.21 -10.65
CA VAL A 118 2.85 2.63 -11.84
C VAL A 118 4.22 1.96 -11.80
N PRO A 119 4.68 1.27 -12.87
CA PRO A 119 6.05 0.80 -12.96
C PRO A 119 7.04 1.92 -12.68
N THR A 120 8.10 1.65 -11.91
CA THR A 120 9.07 2.64 -11.39
C THR A 120 8.49 3.68 -10.43
N GLY A 121 7.18 3.65 -10.16
CA GLY A 121 6.52 4.43 -9.14
C GLY A 121 6.86 3.94 -7.73
N ARG A 122 6.49 4.73 -6.72
CA ARG A 122 6.68 4.38 -5.31
C ARG A 122 5.85 3.13 -4.97
N ALA A 123 6.44 2.20 -4.25
CA ALA A 123 5.82 0.93 -3.89
C ALA A 123 4.82 1.07 -2.73
N ASP A 124 3.65 1.58 -3.04
CA ASP A 124 2.55 1.82 -2.13
C ASP A 124 1.35 0.91 -2.50
N LEU A 125 1.19 -0.19 -1.77
CA LEU A 125 0.21 -1.24 -2.06
C LEU A 125 -0.66 -1.53 -0.85
N ALA A 126 -1.91 -1.92 -1.09
CA ALA A 126 -2.79 -2.46 -0.07
C ALA A 126 -3.51 -3.70 -0.59
N VAL A 127 -3.82 -4.61 0.31
CA VAL A 127 -4.66 -5.77 0.04
C VAL A 127 -5.92 -5.67 0.88
N PHE A 128 -7.07 -5.88 0.24
CA PHE A 128 -8.37 -5.91 0.90
C PHE A 128 -9.05 -7.25 0.68
N ASP A 129 -9.74 -7.75 1.70
CA ASP A 129 -10.61 -8.92 1.56
C ASP A 129 -11.97 -8.56 0.92
N ASP A 130 -12.85 -9.55 0.81
CA ASP A 130 -14.18 -9.38 0.20
C ASP A 130 -15.11 -8.46 1.01
N ALA A 131 -14.81 -8.23 2.30
CA ALA A 131 -15.52 -7.28 3.15
C ALA A 131 -14.95 -5.85 3.01
N GLY A 132 -13.86 -5.67 2.25
CA GLY A 132 -13.17 -4.39 2.10
C GLY A 132 -12.23 -4.04 3.26
N GLU A 133 -11.99 -4.98 4.18
CA GLU A 133 -11.07 -4.81 5.29
C GLU A 133 -9.62 -5.04 4.85
N CYS A 134 -8.69 -4.28 5.42
CA CYS A 134 -7.29 -4.38 5.05
C CYS A 134 -6.66 -5.67 5.59
N VAL A 135 -6.01 -6.41 4.69
CA VAL A 135 -5.24 -7.61 4.98
C VAL A 135 -3.76 -7.29 5.12
N ALA A 136 -3.24 -6.39 4.28
CA ALA A 136 -1.83 -6.02 4.28
C ALA A 136 -1.61 -4.63 3.67
N THR A 137 -0.60 -3.93 4.17
CA THR A 137 -0.18 -2.62 3.67
C THR A 137 1.32 -2.62 3.41
N VAL A 138 1.71 -2.22 2.20
CA VAL A 138 3.09 -1.96 1.80
C VAL A 138 3.25 -0.45 1.64
N CYS A 139 4.15 0.15 2.42
CA CYS A 139 4.45 1.58 2.37
C CYS A 139 5.91 1.76 1.99
N ALA A 140 6.17 2.45 0.86
CA ALA A 140 7.51 2.61 0.31
C ALA A 140 8.28 1.26 0.22
N GLY A 141 7.57 0.22 -0.22
CA GLY A 141 8.11 -1.13 -0.40
C GLY A 141 8.31 -1.96 0.87
N ARG A 142 7.98 -1.40 2.05
CA ARG A 142 8.03 -2.12 3.33
C ARG A 142 6.65 -2.66 3.67
N LEU A 143 6.55 -3.95 4.01
CA LEU A 143 5.32 -4.53 4.58
C LEU A 143 5.15 -4.01 6.02
N VAL A 144 4.31 -2.98 6.20
CA VAL A 144 4.11 -2.27 7.48
C VAL A 144 2.91 -2.76 8.27
N HIS A 145 1.95 -3.39 7.58
CA HIS A 145 0.80 -4.03 8.21
C HIS A 145 0.55 -5.40 7.57
N ARG A 146 0.16 -6.36 8.41
CA ARG A 146 -0.40 -7.65 8.01
C ARG A 146 -1.38 -8.10 9.09
N ARG A 147 -2.63 -8.30 8.72
CA ARG A 147 -3.65 -8.92 9.58
C ARG A 147 -3.24 -10.38 9.83
N ARG A 148 -3.31 -10.79 11.11
CA ARG A 148 -2.90 -12.14 11.53
C ARG A 148 -3.97 -13.17 11.19
#